data_AF-A0A968TNK9-F1
#
_entry.id   AF-A0A968TNK9-F1
#
_cell.length_a   1.000
_cell.length_b   1.000
_cell.length_c   1.000
_cell.angle_alpha   90.00
_cell.angle_beta   90.00
_cell.angle_gamma   90.00
#
_symmetry.space_group_name_H-M   'P 1'
#
loop_
_entity.id
_entity.type
_entity.pdbx_description
1 polymer ?
#
loop_
_entity_poly.entity_id
_entity_poly.type
_entity_poly.pdbx_seq_one_letter_code
_entity_poly.pdbx_strand_id
1 'polypeptide(L)'
;MPRSVHVHPDYRIDVATALERNGFLTQGDLAAHLEIALCTVSNFCRGVNVSIAKFEAICEALTLDKKQIIQPKSVQSSVDTSTSSSTTTDPIEFFAYDRAWVGRSTLISNLSDRLQTSCRILFLTGMAGIGKTALAERLMIEFQERSILLRENFDSQEQAIDFGSVAARLLESVGRSLHQTIARICGNLPLGLFTICKTIAVCWRSIR
;
A
#
# COMPACT_ATOMS: atom_id res chain seq x y z
N MET A 1 9.12 25.31 13.29
CA MET A 1 7.82 24.64 13.13
C MET A 1 7.92 23.63 12.00
N PRO A 2 7.29 22.43 12.12
CA PRO A 2 7.17 21.53 10.98
C PRO A 2 6.42 22.23 9.84
N ARG A 3 6.81 21.99 8.58
CA ARG A 3 6.12 22.58 7.41
C ARG A 3 5.08 21.65 6.79
N SER A 4 5.10 20.38 7.18
CA SER A 4 4.25 19.31 6.69
C SER A 4 3.74 18.46 7.84
N VAL A 5 2.61 17.78 7.58
CA VAL A 5 1.85 16.95 8.51
C VAL A 5 1.15 15.86 7.71
N HIS A 6 0.73 14.77 8.36
CA HIS A 6 0.05 13.65 7.72
C HIS A 6 -1.06 13.11 8.61
N VAL A 7 -2.00 12.39 8.00
CA VAL A 7 -3.07 11.66 8.69
C VAL A 7 -2.49 10.38 9.30
N HIS A 8 -2.78 10.11 10.56
CA HIS A 8 -2.40 8.86 11.23
C HIS A 8 -3.15 7.67 10.60
N PRO A 9 -2.49 6.51 10.34
CA PRO A 9 -3.08 5.41 9.57
C PRO A 9 -4.44 4.92 10.09
N ASP A 10 -4.67 4.94 11.42
CA ASP A 10 -5.94 4.56 12.06
C ASP A 10 -7.18 5.29 11.50
N TYR A 11 -7.01 6.52 10.99
CA TYR A 11 -8.10 7.39 10.54
C TYR A 11 -8.33 7.35 9.03
N ARG A 12 -7.62 6.51 8.28
CA ARG A 12 -7.80 6.40 6.81
C ARG A 12 -9.24 6.01 6.43
N ILE A 13 -9.85 5.11 7.21
CA ILE A 13 -11.26 4.70 7.04
C ILE A 13 -12.21 5.85 7.40
N ASP A 14 -11.89 6.58 8.47
CA ASP A 14 -12.67 7.75 8.90
C ASP A 14 -12.62 8.88 7.84
N VAL A 15 -11.47 9.09 7.18
CA VAL A 15 -11.29 10.02 6.05
C VAL A 15 -12.08 9.57 4.81
N ALA A 16 -12.07 8.29 4.46
CA ALA A 16 -12.86 7.76 3.34
C ALA A 16 -14.37 7.95 3.59
N THR A 17 -14.82 7.66 4.81
CA THR A 17 -16.21 7.90 5.25
C THR A 17 -16.56 9.39 5.23
N ALA A 18 -15.61 10.28 5.55
CA ALA A 18 -15.81 11.72 5.50
C ALA A 18 -15.95 12.25 4.06
N LEU A 19 -15.22 11.70 3.08
CA LEU A 19 -15.40 12.05 1.65
C LEU A 19 -16.86 11.83 1.22
N GLU A 20 -17.39 10.63 1.45
CA GLU A 20 -18.78 10.28 1.10
C GLU A 20 -19.80 11.17 1.83
N ARG A 21 -19.61 11.40 3.15
CA ARG A 21 -20.52 12.21 3.97
C ARG A 21 -20.57 13.68 3.57
N ASN A 22 -19.50 14.23 3.00
CA ASN A 22 -19.46 15.60 2.48
C ASN A 22 -19.80 15.67 0.97
N GLY A 23 -20.26 14.56 0.36
CA GLY A 23 -20.75 14.53 -1.02
C GLY A 23 -19.67 14.35 -2.10
N PHE A 24 -18.43 14.06 -1.73
CA PHE A 24 -17.35 13.79 -2.68
C PHE A 24 -17.34 12.31 -3.06
N LEU A 25 -17.76 12.00 -4.29
CA LEU A 25 -17.77 10.62 -4.82
C LEU A 25 -16.36 10.08 -5.08
N THR A 26 -15.41 10.98 -5.35
CA THR A 26 -14.01 10.64 -5.63
C THR A 26 -13.04 11.67 -5.04
N GLN A 27 -11.77 11.27 -4.88
CA GLN A 27 -10.67 12.21 -4.58
C GLN A 27 -10.50 13.30 -5.66
N GLY A 28 -10.96 13.04 -6.89
CA GLY A 28 -10.97 14.02 -7.99
C GLY A 28 -11.95 15.16 -7.74
N ASP A 29 -13.13 14.87 -7.20
CA ASP A 29 -14.16 15.86 -6.89
C ASP A 29 -13.69 16.81 -5.78
N LEU A 30 -13.07 16.27 -4.73
CA LEU A 30 -12.46 17.07 -3.67
C LEU A 30 -11.28 17.90 -4.18
N ALA A 31 -10.44 17.33 -5.06
CA ALA A 31 -9.31 18.04 -5.66
C ALA A 31 -9.78 19.22 -6.53
N ALA A 32 -10.85 19.04 -7.30
CA ALA A 32 -11.48 20.09 -8.08
C ALA A 32 -12.13 21.17 -7.19
N HIS A 33 -12.88 20.76 -6.16
CA HIS A 33 -13.56 21.67 -5.24
C HIS A 33 -12.60 22.59 -4.46
N LEU A 34 -11.44 22.06 -4.06
CA LEU A 34 -10.41 22.82 -3.33
C LEU A 34 -9.38 23.51 -4.23
N GLU A 35 -9.49 23.37 -5.56
CA GLU A 35 -8.50 23.84 -6.54
C GLU A 35 -7.06 23.37 -6.21
N ILE A 36 -6.91 22.09 -5.89
CA ILE A 36 -5.62 21.47 -5.54
C ILE A 36 -5.28 20.28 -6.43
N ALA A 37 -3.99 20.00 -6.57
CA ALA A 37 -3.54 18.84 -7.31
C ALA A 37 -4.04 17.54 -6.67
N LEU A 38 -4.59 16.64 -7.48
CA LEU A 38 -5.08 15.32 -7.05
C LEU A 38 -4.04 14.52 -6.25
N CYS A 39 -2.75 14.67 -6.56
CA CYS A 39 -1.66 14.04 -5.80
C CYS A 39 -1.60 14.53 -4.34
N THR A 40 -2.03 15.76 -4.04
CA THR A 40 -2.11 16.31 -2.68
C THR A 40 -3.25 15.67 -1.89
N VAL A 41 -4.43 15.51 -2.52
CA VAL A 41 -5.56 14.77 -1.91
C VAL A 41 -5.20 13.30 -1.70
N SER A 42 -4.61 12.65 -2.71
CA SER A 42 -4.15 11.26 -2.59
C SER A 42 -3.12 11.09 -1.47
N ASN A 43 -2.15 12.00 -1.36
CA ASN A 43 -1.19 12.00 -0.25
C ASN A 43 -1.88 12.17 1.11
N PHE A 44 -2.85 13.08 1.24
CA PHE A 44 -3.63 13.25 2.47
C PHE A 44 -4.37 11.96 2.85
N CYS A 45 -5.16 11.39 1.94
CA CYS A 45 -5.95 10.17 2.18
C CYS A 45 -5.06 8.95 2.54
N ARG A 46 -3.81 8.94 2.07
CA ARG A 46 -2.81 7.91 2.37
C ARG A 46 -2.01 8.15 3.65
N GLY A 47 -2.17 9.29 4.34
CA GLY A 47 -1.28 9.63 5.45
C GLY A 47 0.18 9.87 5.02
N VAL A 48 0.40 10.39 3.81
CA VAL A 48 1.68 10.92 3.36
C VAL A 48 1.78 12.40 3.77
N ASN A 49 2.99 12.90 3.98
CA ASN A 49 3.23 14.31 4.34
C ASN A 49 2.64 15.28 3.29
N VAL A 50 1.77 16.17 3.75
CA VAL A 50 1.17 17.29 3.01
C VAL A 50 1.51 18.60 3.73
N SER A 51 1.58 19.72 3.02
CA SER A 51 1.83 21.03 3.66
C SER A 51 0.68 21.41 4.60
N ILE A 52 0.98 22.06 5.72
CA ILE A 52 -0.03 22.36 6.76
C ILE A 52 -1.24 23.11 6.17
N ALA A 53 -1.02 24.14 5.35
CA ALA A 53 -2.10 24.90 4.73
C ALA A 53 -3.03 24.05 3.83
N LYS A 54 -2.51 23.03 3.13
CA LYS A 54 -3.34 22.14 2.31
C LYS A 54 -3.99 21.03 3.15
N PHE A 55 -3.32 20.57 4.20
CA PHE A 55 -3.89 19.64 5.17
C PHE A 55 -5.10 20.27 5.89
N GLU A 56 -4.97 21.52 6.36
CA GLU A 56 -6.04 22.24 7.03
C GLU A 56 -7.24 22.50 6.11
N ALA A 57 -7.02 22.94 4.87
CA ALA A 57 -8.08 23.11 3.88
C ALA A 57 -8.84 21.80 3.56
N ILE A 58 -8.14 20.66 3.49
CA ILE A 58 -8.78 19.35 3.31
C ILE A 58 -9.57 18.94 4.57
N CYS A 59 -9.04 19.18 5.77
CA CYS A 59 -9.75 18.89 7.02
C CYS A 59 -11.04 19.73 7.14
N GLU A 60 -10.98 21.00 6.77
CA GLU A 60 -12.12 21.92 6.79
C GLU A 60 -13.22 21.47 5.83
N ALA A 61 -12.88 21.16 4.57
CA ALA A 61 -13.84 20.66 3.58
C ALA A 61 -14.44 19.28 3.91
N LEU A 62 -13.75 18.47 4.71
CA LEU A 62 -14.24 17.16 5.16
C LEU A 62 -14.87 17.20 6.56
N THR A 63 -14.94 18.36 7.21
CA THR A 63 -15.42 18.54 8.59
C THR A 63 -14.69 17.63 9.60
N LEU A 64 -13.37 17.51 9.46
CA LEU A 64 -12.49 16.67 10.30
C LEU A 64 -11.70 17.52 11.33
N ASP A 65 -11.60 17.07 12.58
CA ASP A 65 -10.70 17.70 13.55
C ASP A 65 -9.25 17.32 13.26
N LYS A 66 -8.52 18.29 12.71
CA LYS A 66 -7.08 18.21 12.45
C LYS A 66 -6.25 17.70 13.64
N LYS A 67 -6.61 18.00 14.88
CA LYS A 67 -5.84 17.55 16.06
C LYS A 67 -6.05 16.07 16.39
N GLN A 68 -7.23 15.53 16.08
CA GLN A 68 -7.55 14.12 16.33
C GLN A 68 -6.85 13.22 15.31
N ILE A 69 -6.98 13.54 14.02
CA ILE A 69 -6.50 12.66 12.93
C ILE A 69 -4.97 12.62 12.77
N ILE A 70 -4.21 13.46 13.49
CA ILE A 70 -2.73 13.42 13.52
C ILE A 70 -2.22 12.46 14.62
N GLN A 71 -3.03 12.21 15.66
CA GLN A 71 -2.65 11.42 16.83
C GLN A 71 -3.19 9.99 16.72
N PRO A 72 -2.54 8.97 17.31
CA PRO A 72 -3.10 7.62 17.37
C PRO A 72 -4.44 7.60 18.10
N LYS A 73 -5.34 6.70 17.69
CA LYS A 73 -6.70 6.60 18.26
C LYS A 73 -6.61 6.03 19.69
N SER A 74 -6.66 6.89 20.70
CA SER A 74 -6.55 6.49 22.10
C SER A 74 -7.75 5.64 22.51
N VAL A 75 -7.50 4.37 22.82
CA VAL A 75 -8.54 3.41 23.20
C VAL A 75 -9.15 3.80 24.53
N GLN A 76 -10.41 4.27 24.50
CA GLN A 76 -11.31 4.30 25.65
C GLN A 76 -12.53 3.42 25.33
N SER A 77 -12.78 2.43 26.19
CA SER A 77 -13.64 1.29 25.88
C SER A 77 -15.10 1.49 26.30
N SER A 78 -16.05 1.17 25.41
CA SER A 78 -17.37 0.54 25.67
C SER A 78 -17.91 0.05 24.32
N VAL A 79 -18.02 -1.26 24.00
CA VAL A 79 -19.12 -2.18 24.40
C VAL A 79 -20.48 -1.60 23.96
N ASP A 80 -21.20 -2.11 22.96
CA ASP A 80 -21.16 -3.39 22.21
C ASP A 80 -21.47 -3.10 20.69
N THR A 81 -21.50 -4.00 19.68
CA THR A 81 -21.66 -5.47 19.58
C THR A 81 -20.86 -6.07 18.40
N SER A 82 -20.59 -7.37 18.50
CA SER A 82 -19.94 -8.28 17.55
C SER A 82 -20.36 -8.23 16.06
N THR A 83 -19.36 -8.16 15.17
CA THR A 83 -19.16 -9.21 14.14
C THR A 83 -17.67 -9.35 13.86
N SER A 84 -17.10 -10.46 14.33
CA SER A 84 -15.69 -10.76 14.22
C SER A 84 -15.34 -11.33 12.84
N SER A 85 -14.48 -10.66 12.08
CA SER A 85 -13.67 -11.32 11.04
C SER A 85 -12.19 -11.10 11.35
N SER A 86 -11.57 -12.10 11.96
CA SER A 86 -10.14 -12.16 12.22
C SER A 86 -9.33 -12.21 10.92
N THR A 87 -8.38 -11.30 10.73
CA THR A 87 -7.25 -11.50 9.82
C THR A 87 -5.95 -10.96 10.43
N THR A 88 -5.24 -11.84 11.13
CA THR A 88 -3.83 -11.67 11.49
C THR A 88 -2.94 -11.90 10.26
N THR A 89 -2.61 -10.84 9.53
CA THR A 89 -1.49 -10.77 8.57
C THR A 89 -1.26 -9.31 8.21
N ASP A 90 -0.01 -8.83 8.21
CA ASP A 90 0.30 -7.47 7.73
C ASP A 90 -0.17 -7.34 6.27
N PRO A 91 -1.16 -6.49 5.97
CA PRO A 91 -1.64 -6.36 4.59
C PRO A 91 -0.63 -5.55 3.79
N ILE A 92 -0.39 -5.98 2.55
CA ILE A 92 0.35 -5.20 1.56
C ILE A 92 -0.36 -3.85 1.40
N GLU A 93 0.35 -2.76 1.70
CA GLU A 93 -0.22 -1.42 1.66
C GLU A 93 -0.36 -0.93 0.20
N PHE A 94 -1.53 -1.19 -0.38
CA PHE A 94 -1.93 -0.64 -1.67
C PHE A 94 -2.31 0.84 -1.54
N PHE A 95 -2.00 1.63 -2.56
CA PHE A 95 -2.09 3.10 -2.50
C PHE A 95 -2.99 3.75 -3.55
N ALA A 96 -3.28 3.03 -4.64
CA ALA A 96 -4.15 3.44 -5.73
C ALA A 96 -5.40 2.54 -5.82
N TYR A 97 -5.30 1.30 -5.36
CA TYR A 97 -6.41 0.38 -5.19
C TYR A 97 -7.16 0.63 -3.88
N ASP A 98 -8.49 0.63 -3.98
CA ASP A 98 -9.42 0.73 -2.87
C ASP A 98 -10.55 -0.31 -3.02
N ARG A 99 -11.23 -0.64 -1.91
CA ARG A 99 -12.32 -1.61 -1.86
C ARG A 99 -13.54 -1.20 -2.68
N ALA A 100 -13.71 0.09 -3.01
CA ALA A 100 -14.73 0.58 -3.94
C ALA A 100 -14.45 0.27 -5.43
N TRP A 101 -13.38 -0.46 -5.76
CA TRP A 101 -13.05 -0.82 -7.15
C TRP A 101 -14.14 -1.69 -7.80
N VAL A 102 -14.80 -1.16 -8.82
CA VAL A 102 -15.86 -1.83 -9.58
C VAL A 102 -15.51 -2.03 -11.06
N GLY A 103 -16.00 -3.15 -11.62
CA GLY A 103 -15.87 -3.48 -13.04
C GLY A 103 -14.50 -4.03 -13.45
N ARG A 104 -14.32 -4.17 -14.78
CA ARG A 104 -13.13 -4.79 -15.43
C ARG A 104 -12.83 -6.25 -15.04
N SER A 105 -13.79 -6.97 -14.45
CA SER A 105 -13.63 -8.35 -13.98
C SER A 105 -13.13 -9.31 -15.08
N THR A 106 -13.62 -9.16 -16.32
CA THR A 106 -13.17 -9.93 -17.49
C THR A 106 -11.73 -9.64 -17.88
N LEU A 107 -11.30 -8.37 -17.81
CA LEU A 107 -9.92 -7.95 -18.06
C LEU A 107 -8.98 -8.48 -16.98
N ILE A 108 -9.38 -8.40 -15.70
CA ILE A 108 -8.61 -8.93 -14.57
C ILE A 108 -8.42 -10.44 -14.74
N SER A 109 -9.50 -11.19 -14.99
CA SER A 109 -9.44 -12.63 -15.21
C SER A 109 -8.52 -13.01 -16.37
N ASN A 110 -8.62 -12.33 -17.52
CA ASN A 110 -7.75 -12.59 -18.67
C ASN A 110 -6.27 -12.25 -18.41
N LEU A 111 -6.00 -11.14 -17.72
CA LEU A 111 -4.62 -10.77 -17.37
C LEU A 111 -4.02 -11.72 -16.33
N SER A 112 -4.78 -12.13 -15.31
CA SER A 112 -4.33 -13.11 -14.31
C SER A 112 -3.99 -14.46 -14.94
N ASP A 113 -4.84 -14.99 -15.82
CA ASP A 113 -4.58 -16.25 -16.54
C ASP A 113 -3.31 -16.18 -17.40
N ARG A 114 -3.14 -15.09 -18.17
CA ARG A 114 -1.93 -14.89 -18.98
C ARG A 114 -0.66 -14.71 -18.15
N LEU A 115 -0.75 -14.07 -16.99
CA LEU A 115 0.35 -13.94 -16.02
C LEU A 115 0.73 -15.27 -15.36
N GLN A 116 -0.23 -16.19 -15.15
CA GLN A 116 0.06 -17.51 -14.59
C GLN A 116 0.67 -18.48 -15.62
N THR A 117 0.31 -18.35 -16.90
CA THR A 117 0.66 -19.33 -17.94
C THR A 117 1.98 -19.03 -18.65
N SER A 118 2.20 -17.82 -19.18
CA SER A 118 3.37 -17.53 -20.01
C SER A 118 3.89 -16.09 -20.00
N CYS A 119 3.17 -15.14 -19.39
CA CYS A 119 3.56 -13.73 -19.40
C CYS A 119 4.52 -13.41 -18.24
N ARG A 120 5.79 -13.12 -18.57
CA ARG A 120 6.83 -12.73 -17.59
C ARG A 120 6.92 -11.22 -17.35
N ILE A 121 6.43 -10.40 -18.29
CA ILE A 121 6.50 -8.94 -18.26
C ILE A 121 5.15 -8.41 -18.74
N LEU A 122 4.46 -7.68 -17.87
CA LEU A 122 3.23 -6.95 -18.19
C LEU A 122 3.52 -5.45 -18.17
N PHE A 123 3.26 -4.77 -19.30
CA PHE A 123 3.39 -3.32 -19.42
C PHE A 123 2.00 -2.69 -19.55
N LEU A 124 1.62 -1.86 -18.57
CA LEU A 124 0.30 -1.22 -18.52
C LEU A 124 0.37 0.21 -19.06
N THR A 125 -0.11 0.40 -20.29
CA THR A 125 -0.18 1.71 -20.96
C THR A 125 -1.59 2.30 -20.91
N GLY A 126 -1.72 3.56 -21.35
CA GLY A 126 -3.00 4.28 -21.42
C GLY A 126 -2.96 5.64 -20.72
N MET A 127 -4.06 6.38 -20.81
CA MET A 127 -4.17 7.76 -20.29
C MET A 127 -3.90 7.87 -18.78
N ALA A 128 -3.57 9.08 -18.31
CA ALA A 128 -3.52 9.38 -16.88
C ALA A 128 -4.92 9.19 -16.25
N GLY A 129 -4.99 8.96 -14.93
CA GLY A 129 -6.25 8.83 -14.18
C GLY A 129 -7.06 7.53 -14.40
N ILE A 130 -6.86 6.79 -15.50
CA ILE A 130 -7.68 5.60 -15.85
C ILE A 130 -7.56 4.39 -14.90
N GLY A 131 -6.77 4.49 -13.82
CA GLY A 131 -6.62 3.45 -12.81
C GLY A 131 -5.57 2.36 -13.12
N LYS A 132 -4.56 2.63 -13.96
CA LYS A 132 -3.51 1.63 -14.30
C LYS A 132 -2.78 1.07 -13.08
N THR A 133 -2.38 1.94 -12.16
CA THR A 133 -1.68 1.56 -10.92
C THR A 133 -2.60 0.74 -10.00
N ALA A 134 -3.86 1.17 -9.87
CA ALA A 134 -4.87 0.45 -9.11
C ALA A 134 -5.20 -0.93 -9.71
N LEU A 135 -5.18 -1.06 -11.05
CA LEU A 135 -5.31 -2.35 -11.74
C LEU A 135 -4.11 -3.27 -11.45
N ALA A 136 -2.88 -2.74 -11.45
CA ALA A 136 -1.69 -3.51 -11.09
C ALA A 136 -1.76 -4.01 -9.64
N GLU A 137 -2.18 -3.16 -8.71
CA GLU A 137 -2.39 -3.53 -7.30
C GLU A 137 -3.53 -4.55 -7.14
N ARG A 138 -4.66 -4.37 -7.84
CA ARG A 138 -5.76 -5.34 -7.86
C ARG A 138 -5.32 -6.70 -8.40
N LEU A 139 -4.47 -6.74 -9.43
CA LEU A 139 -3.88 -7.98 -9.92
C LEU A 139 -3.00 -8.63 -8.85
N MET A 140 -2.14 -7.87 -8.18
CA MET A 140 -1.26 -8.41 -7.12
C MET A 140 -2.03 -9.10 -5.96
N ILE A 141 -3.28 -8.72 -5.70
CA ILE A 141 -4.15 -9.42 -4.73
C ILE A 141 -4.43 -10.88 -5.17
N GLU A 142 -4.64 -11.13 -6.47
CA GLU A 142 -4.80 -12.50 -7.01
C GLU A 142 -3.52 -13.35 -6.89
N PHE A 143 -2.36 -12.70 -6.67
CA PHE A 143 -1.04 -13.35 -6.57
C PHE A 143 -0.45 -13.32 -5.16
N GLN A 144 -1.17 -12.77 -4.18
CA GLN A 144 -0.64 -12.38 -2.86
C GLN A 144 0.01 -13.55 -2.08
N GLU A 145 -0.45 -14.78 -2.26
CA GLU A 145 0.12 -15.97 -1.61
C GLU A 145 1.50 -16.39 -2.16
N ARG A 146 1.92 -15.87 -3.32
CA ARG A 146 3.09 -16.37 -4.08
C ARG A 146 4.14 -15.31 -4.44
N SER A 147 3.91 -14.04 -4.16
CA SER A 147 4.75 -12.95 -4.66
C SER A 147 5.08 -11.88 -3.61
N ILE A 148 6.36 -11.51 -3.53
CA ILE A 148 6.81 -10.31 -2.83
C ILE A 148 6.46 -9.09 -3.71
N LEU A 149 5.69 -8.13 -3.20
CA LEU A 149 5.47 -6.87 -3.91
C LEU A 149 6.74 -6.02 -3.85
N LEU A 150 7.32 -5.74 -5.01
CA LEU A 150 8.41 -4.78 -5.18
C LEU A 150 7.89 -3.58 -5.96
N ARG A 151 8.28 -2.37 -5.56
CA ARG A 151 7.84 -1.12 -6.17
C ARG A 151 8.99 -0.12 -6.22
N GLU A 152 9.31 0.34 -7.42
CA GLU A 152 10.26 1.42 -7.67
C GLU A 152 9.53 2.58 -8.38
N ASN A 153 9.99 3.81 -8.13
CA ASN A 153 9.50 5.01 -8.82
C ASN A 153 10.64 5.60 -9.66
N PHE A 154 10.61 5.36 -10.97
CA PHE A 154 11.64 5.82 -11.90
C PHE A 154 11.65 7.34 -12.12
N ASP A 155 10.58 8.05 -11.73
CA ASP A 155 10.50 9.52 -11.84
C ASP A 155 11.12 10.26 -10.63
N SER A 156 11.65 9.52 -9.65
CA SER A 156 12.22 10.10 -8.43
C SER A 156 13.63 10.69 -8.66
N GLN A 157 13.74 12.01 -8.77
CA GLN A 157 15.03 12.70 -8.95
C GLN A 157 16.01 12.57 -7.77
N GLU A 158 15.53 12.12 -6.60
CA GLU A 158 16.37 11.88 -5.41
C GLU A 158 17.12 10.52 -5.47
N GLN A 159 16.88 9.68 -6.48
CA GLN A 159 17.43 8.33 -6.56
C GLN A 159 18.19 8.09 -7.87
N ALA A 160 19.23 7.25 -7.80
CA ALA A 160 19.92 6.79 -8.99
C ALA A 160 18.97 5.92 -9.84
N ILE A 161 18.64 6.43 -11.03
CA ILE A 161 17.74 5.81 -12.02
C ILE A 161 18.43 4.80 -12.94
N ASP A 162 19.74 4.61 -12.81
CA ASP A 162 20.46 3.61 -13.60
C ASP A 162 20.01 2.18 -13.22
N PHE A 163 20.02 1.30 -14.22
CA PHE A 163 19.52 -0.07 -14.07
C PHE A 163 20.26 -0.85 -12.98
N GLY A 164 21.56 -0.63 -12.79
CA GLY A 164 22.37 -1.32 -11.79
C GLY A 164 21.95 -0.94 -10.37
N SER A 165 21.80 0.35 -10.10
CA SER A 165 21.32 0.88 -8.81
C SER A 165 19.90 0.44 -8.50
N VAL A 166 18.99 0.45 -9.48
CA VAL A 166 17.61 -0.04 -9.31
C VAL A 166 17.61 -1.54 -9.00
N ALA A 167 18.34 -2.35 -9.77
CA ALA A 167 18.44 -3.79 -9.55
C ALA A 167 19.05 -4.14 -8.18
N ALA A 168 20.07 -3.40 -7.73
CA ALA A 168 20.67 -3.59 -6.42
C ALA A 168 19.67 -3.32 -5.28
N ARG A 169 18.94 -2.19 -5.32
CA ARG A 169 17.89 -1.87 -4.33
C ARG A 169 16.79 -2.93 -4.29
N LEU A 170 16.33 -3.37 -5.46
CA LEU A 170 15.33 -4.45 -5.57
C LEU A 170 15.83 -5.75 -4.93
N LEU A 171 17.06 -6.18 -5.24
CA LEU A 171 17.65 -7.40 -4.66
C LEU A 171 17.86 -7.29 -3.14
N GLU A 172 18.30 -6.13 -2.63
CA GLU A 172 18.39 -5.87 -1.19
C GLU A 172 17.02 -5.97 -0.50
N SER A 173 15.97 -5.39 -1.10
CA SER A 173 14.63 -5.41 -0.52
C SER A 173 14.06 -6.83 -0.43
N VAL A 174 14.31 -7.68 -1.44
CA VAL A 174 13.99 -9.12 -1.40
C VAL A 174 14.78 -9.82 -0.29
N GLY A 175 16.07 -9.55 -0.14
CA GLY A 175 16.90 -10.12 0.92
C GLY A 175 16.41 -9.78 2.33
N ARG A 176 16.03 -8.52 2.57
CA ARG A 176 15.44 -8.06 3.85
C ARG A 176 14.07 -8.70 4.11
N SER A 177 13.21 -8.78 3.08
CA SER A 177 11.89 -9.40 3.16
C SER A 177 11.97 -10.90 3.47
N LEU A 178 12.90 -11.63 2.83
CA LEU A 178 13.17 -13.04 3.12
C LEU A 178 13.66 -13.22 4.55
N HIS A 179 14.57 -12.38 5.04
CA HIS A 179 15.08 -12.47 6.41
C HIS A 179 13.97 -12.26 7.45
N GLN A 180 13.11 -11.26 7.26
CA GLN A 180 11.94 -11.03 8.13
C GLN A 180 10.92 -12.18 8.05
N THR A 181 10.66 -12.72 6.86
CA THR A 181 9.72 -13.83 6.67
C THR A 181 10.22 -15.12 7.32
N ILE A 182 11.50 -15.46 7.15
CA ILE A 182 12.13 -16.62 7.80
C ILE A 182 12.17 -16.42 9.32
N ALA A 183 12.51 -15.24 9.83
CA ALA A 183 12.48 -14.96 11.26
C ALA A 183 11.07 -15.13 11.87
N ARG A 184 10.02 -14.71 11.16
CA ARG A 184 8.61 -14.89 11.56
C ARG A 184 8.18 -16.36 11.58
N ILE A 185 8.60 -17.16 10.58
CA ILE A 185 8.32 -18.60 10.53
C ILE A 185 9.07 -19.33 11.66
N CYS A 186 10.35 -19.04 11.84
CA CYS A 186 11.19 -19.69 12.86
C CYS A 186 10.85 -19.27 14.29
N GLY A 187 10.25 -18.10 14.50
CA GLY A 187 9.85 -17.61 15.83
C GLY A 187 8.73 -18.39 16.51
N ASN A 188 8.03 -19.28 15.78
CA ASN A 188 6.89 -20.06 16.28
C ASN A 188 7.13 -21.58 16.33
N LEU A 189 8.36 -22.06 16.11
CA LEU A 189 8.68 -23.50 16.21
C LEU A 189 9.33 -23.85 17.56
N PRO A 190 8.92 -24.96 18.21
CA PRO A 190 9.67 -25.49 19.35
C PRO A 190 11.08 -25.91 18.91
N LEU A 191 12.03 -25.79 19.86
CA LEU A 191 13.50 -25.76 19.68
C LEU A 191 14.16 -26.95 18.94
N GLY A 192 13.41 -27.95 18.47
CA GLY A 192 13.93 -29.15 17.80
C GLY A 192 14.26 -29.02 16.30
N LEU A 193 13.78 -27.98 15.59
CA LEU A 193 13.90 -27.89 14.12
C LEU A 193 15.03 -27.02 13.57
N PHE A 194 15.92 -26.49 14.42
CA PHE A 194 17.06 -25.63 14.02
C PHE A 194 18.00 -26.26 12.98
N THR A 195 18.01 -27.58 12.85
CA THR A 195 18.81 -28.32 11.87
C THR A 195 18.39 -28.05 10.42
N ILE A 196 17.09 -27.86 10.14
CA ILE A 196 16.58 -27.73 8.76
C ILE A 196 16.91 -26.35 8.17
N CYS A 197 16.89 -25.29 8.98
CA CYS A 197 17.27 -23.94 8.52
C CYS A 197 18.76 -23.84 8.14
N LYS A 198 19.65 -24.62 8.78
CA LYS A 198 21.05 -24.72 8.36
C LYS A 198 21.20 -25.34 6.96
N THR A 199 20.39 -26.34 6.61
CA THR A 199 20.45 -27.00 5.30
C THR A 199 20.15 -26.03 4.14
N ILE A 200 19.14 -25.17 4.30
CA ILE A 200 18.77 -24.16 3.28
C ILE A 200 19.90 -23.12 3.11
N ALA A 201 20.48 -22.65 4.22
CA ALA A 201 21.60 -21.71 4.18
C ALA A 201 22.88 -22.30 3.56
N VAL A 202 23.15 -23.60 3.74
CA VAL A 202 24.29 -24.29 3.11
C VAL A 202 24.08 -24.46 1.61
N CYS A 203 22.85 -24.75 1.15
CA CYS A 203 22.54 -24.89 -0.27
C CYS A 203 22.83 -23.59 -1.05
N TRP A 204 22.52 -22.42 -0.46
CA TRP A 204 22.81 -21.11 -1.07
C TRP A 204 24.31 -20.79 -1.18
N ARG A 205 25.16 -21.42 -0.35
CA ARG A 205 26.62 -21.21 -0.36
C ARG A 205 27.37 -22.14 -1.33
N SER A 206 26.67 -23.11 -1.94
CA SER A 206 27.24 -24.10 -2.87
C SER A 206 26.98 -23.80 -4.35
N ILE A 207 26.40 -22.63 -4.67
CA ILE A 207 26.12 -22.15 -6.04
C ILE A 207 27.01 -20.91 -6.32
N ARG A 208 28.32 -21.08 -6.10
CA ARG A 208 29.39 -20.16 -6.49
C ARG A 208 30.55 -20.95 -7.06
#